data_AF-A0A956IE34-F1
#
_entry.id   AF-A0A956IE34-F1
#
_cell.length_a   1.000
_cell.length_b   1.000
_cell.length_c   1.000
_cell.angle_alpha   90.00
_cell.angle_beta   90.00
_cell.angle_gamma   90.00
#
_symmetry.space_group_name_H-M   'P 1'
#
loop_
_entity.id
_entity.type
_entity.pdbx_description
1 polymer ?
#
loop_
_entity_poly.entity_id
_entity_poly.type
_entity_poly.pdbx_seq_one_letter_code
_entity_poly.pdbx_strand_id
1 'polypeptide(L)'
;MTETALERARDSVAERFTRLMRASTSARGMLTDPPLVCFAVAAIVLTSLILYNRDVIQAGALPVVYVAAALPVVVALAVHATLAGARGRVIAWLASLPFPLQNMNGLLNGVGQDLVVAFRDLPPTREALNARLEEVDPDCFTLEIDEEVEEVEIRIGVLDSKLNPTRSNYQRYLRVQRIVAEVLVPLHAEHPIQWVRVR
;
A
#
# COMPACT_ATOMS: atom_id res chain seq x y z
N MET A 1 -14.98 -0.01 29.94
CA MET A 1 -14.73 1.21 29.15
C MET A 1 -14.81 0.82 27.70
N THR A 2 -15.74 1.39 26.94
CA THR A 2 -15.90 1.06 25.51
C THR A 2 -14.80 1.79 24.74
N GLU A 3 -13.84 1.04 24.21
CA GLU A 3 -12.77 1.58 23.37
C GLU A 3 -13.38 2.28 22.14
N THR A 4 -12.95 3.52 21.86
CA THR A 4 -13.51 4.28 20.75
C THR A 4 -12.99 3.75 19.40
N ALA A 5 -13.76 3.92 18.31
CA ALA A 5 -13.31 3.53 16.97
C ALA A 5 -11.99 4.18 16.57
N LEU A 6 -11.74 5.41 17.04
CA LEU A 6 -10.50 6.14 16.79
C LEU A 6 -9.30 5.56 17.55
N GLU A 7 -9.49 5.12 18.79
CA GLU A 7 -8.43 4.46 19.59
C GLU A 7 -8.04 3.13 18.95
N ARG A 8 -9.01 2.27 18.62
CA ARG A 8 -8.76 1.02 17.88
C ARG A 8 -8.00 1.24 16.57
N ALA A 9 -8.40 2.27 15.81
CA ALA A 9 -7.75 2.62 14.56
C ALA A 9 -6.31 3.11 14.76
N ARG A 10 -6.03 3.81 15.87
CA ARG A 10 -4.68 4.25 16.24
C ARG A 10 -3.80 3.07 16.63
N ASP A 11 -4.33 2.12 17.39
CA ASP A 11 -3.59 0.96 17.89
C ASP A 11 -3.32 -0.08 16.79
N SER A 12 -4.14 -0.07 15.73
CA SER A 12 -3.95 -0.91 14.54
C SER A 12 -2.80 -0.48 13.62
N VAL A 13 -2.19 0.69 13.88
CA VAL A 13 -1.10 1.26 13.09
C VAL A 13 0.05 1.76 13.96
N ALA A 14 1.25 1.86 13.39
CA ALA A 14 2.41 2.38 14.10
C ALA A 14 2.21 3.86 14.50
N GLU A 15 2.80 4.26 15.63
CA GLU A 15 2.83 5.67 16.07
C GLU A 15 3.43 6.60 15.01
N ARG A 16 4.47 6.13 14.32
CA ARG A 16 5.17 6.86 13.27
C ARG A 16 5.27 6.02 12.00
N PHE A 17 4.79 6.56 10.89
CA PHE A 17 4.93 5.90 9.60
C PHE A 17 6.33 6.10 9.05
N THR A 18 6.95 5.00 8.66
CA THR A 18 8.22 5.00 7.92
C THR A 18 8.03 5.63 6.54
N ARG A 19 9.14 5.91 5.84
CA ARG A 19 9.09 6.38 4.44
C ARG A 19 8.29 5.44 3.55
N LEU A 20 8.52 4.13 3.70
CA LEU A 20 7.84 3.11 2.92
C LEU A 20 6.33 3.13 3.19
N MET A 21 5.92 3.11 4.46
CA MET A 21 4.49 3.13 4.83
C MET A 21 3.77 4.36 4.28
N ARG A 22 4.41 5.54 4.32
CA ARG A 22 3.85 6.76 3.72
C ARG A 22 3.69 6.60 2.21
N ALA A 23 4.71 6.09 1.54
CA ALA A 23 4.73 5.90 0.10
C ALA A 23 3.67 4.89 -0.38
N SER A 24 3.42 3.82 0.38
CA SER A 24 2.38 2.84 0.08
C SER A 24 0.95 3.37 0.14
N THR A 25 0.71 4.57 0.68
CA THR A 25 -0.64 5.18 0.72
C THR A 25 -0.94 6.08 -0.49
N SER A 26 -0.03 6.20 -1.47
CA SER A 26 -0.21 7.11 -2.60
C SER A 26 0.48 6.62 -3.86
N ALA A 27 -0.17 6.83 -5.02
CA ALA A 27 0.45 6.59 -6.33
C ALA A 27 1.77 7.33 -6.49
N ARG A 28 1.90 8.54 -5.92
CA ARG A 28 3.13 9.34 -5.99
C ARG A 28 4.28 8.74 -5.17
N GLY A 29 3.99 7.85 -4.22
CA GLY A 29 4.99 7.19 -3.39
C GLY A 29 6.09 6.51 -4.19
N MET A 30 5.79 6.00 -5.39
CA MET A 30 6.77 5.38 -6.28
C MET A 30 7.93 6.30 -6.66
N LEU A 31 7.71 7.63 -6.68
CA LEU A 31 8.76 8.62 -6.97
C LEU A 31 9.77 8.76 -5.82
N THR A 32 9.49 8.14 -4.67
CA THR A 32 10.39 8.12 -3.51
C THR A 32 11.17 6.81 -3.39
N ASP A 33 11.00 5.89 -4.35
CA ASP A 33 11.64 4.58 -4.37
C ASP A 33 13.14 4.71 -4.70
N PRO A 34 14.07 4.26 -3.83
CA PRO A 34 15.49 4.46 -4.03
C PRO A 34 16.03 3.91 -5.37
N PRO A 35 15.71 2.65 -5.78
CA PRO A 35 16.01 2.17 -7.13
C PRO A 35 15.65 3.15 -8.24
N LEU A 36 14.41 3.67 -8.26
CA LEU A 36 13.95 4.56 -9.32
C LEU A 36 14.73 5.88 -9.34
N VAL A 37 14.96 6.47 -8.16
CA VAL A 37 15.74 7.71 -8.03
C VAL A 37 17.18 7.47 -8.51
N CYS A 38 17.82 6.38 -8.06
CA CYS A 38 19.18 6.02 -8.47
C CYS A 38 19.29 5.80 -9.98
N PHE A 39 18.33 5.10 -10.60
CA PHE A 39 18.31 4.91 -12.05
C PHE A 39 18.17 6.23 -12.80
N ALA A 40 17.29 7.13 -12.35
CA ALA A 40 17.12 8.44 -12.98
C ALA A 40 18.40 9.29 -12.89
N VAL A 41 19.04 9.34 -11.72
CA VAL A 41 20.31 10.05 -11.52
C VAL A 41 21.41 9.44 -12.39
N ALA A 42 21.55 8.11 -12.38
CA ALA A 42 22.57 7.42 -13.17
C ALA A 42 22.38 7.65 -14.67
N ALA A 43 21.15 7.61 -15.18
CA ALA A 43 20.86 7.90 -16.58
C ALA A 43 21.31 9.32 -16.96
N ILE A 44 20.98 10.33 -16.15
CA ILE A 44 21.39 11.73 -16.39
C ILE A 44 22.91 11.86 -16.43
N VAL A 45 23.59 11.28 -15.44
CA VAL A 45 25.06 11.36 -15.32
C VAL A 45 25.74 10.63 -16.49
N LEU A 46 25.32 9.40 -16.81
CA LEU A 46 25.91 8.61 -17.89
C LEU A 46 25.68 9.25 -19.26
N THR A 47 24.46 9.73 -19.55
CA THR A 47 24.18 10.46 -20.78
C THR A 47 25.03 11.72 -20.88
N SER A 48 25.17 12.48 -19.80
CA SER A 48 25.99 13.68 -19.78
C SER A 48 27.47 13.39 -20.01
N LEU A 49 28.00 12.30 -19.43
CA LEU A 49 29.37 11.84 -19.68
C LEU A 49 29.61 11.43 -21.13
N ILE A 50 28.66 10.71 -21.73
CA ILE A 50 28.74 10.30 -23.14
C ILE A 50 28.75 11.54 -24.05
N LEU A 51 27.88 12.52 -23.78
CA LEU A 51 27.79 13.75 -24.57
C LEU A 51 29.02 14.64 -24.39
N TYR A 52 29.57 14.72 -23.18
CA TYR A 52 30.83 15.42 -22.92
C TYR A 52 31.99 14.76 -23.68
N ASN A 53 32.10 13.43 -23.65
CA ASN A 53 33.16 12.69 -24.35
C ASN A 53 33.03 12.72 -25.89
N ARG A 54 31.89 13.18 -26.42
CA ARG A 54 31.68 13.41 -27.86
C ARG A 54 31.75 14.88 -28.23
N ASP A 55 32.29 15.72 -27.35
CA ASP A 55 32.41 17.18 -27.51
C ASP A 55 31.07 17.90 -27.79
N VAL A 56 29.94 17.27 -27.43
CA VAL A 56 28.60 17.86 -27.57
C VAL A 56 28.33 18.85 -26.44
N ILE A 57 28.78 18.53 -25.22
CA ILE A 57 28.64 19.37 -24.04
C ILE A 57 30.02 19.92 -23.65
N GLN A 58 30.11 21.24 -23.49
CA GLN A 58 31.33 21.91 -23.05
C GLN A 58 31.48 21.90 -21.52
N ALA A 59 32.70 22.06 -21.02
CA ALA A 59 32.99 22.09 -19.57
C ALA A 59 32.15 23.14 -18.80
N GLY A 60 31.82 24.27 -19.44
CA GLY A 60 30.96 25.31 -18.86
C GLY A 60 29.53 24.87 -18.54
N ALA A 61 29.05 23.77 -19.12
CA ALA A 61 27.71 23.23 -18.89
C ALA A 61 27.65 22.17 -17.77
N LEU A 62 28.80 21.78 -17.19
CA LEU A 62 28.85 20.82 -16.07
C LEU A 62 28.00 21.23 -14.85
N PRO A 63 27.92 22.52 -14.45
CA PRO A 63 27.01 22.94 -13.37
C PRO A 63 25.54 22.61 -13.65
N VAL A 64 25.10 22.77 -14.90
CA VAL A 64 23.71 22.46 -15.31
C VAL A 64 23.45 20.96 -15.19
N VAL A 65 24.42 20.13 -15.58
CA VAL A 65 24.36 18.67 -15.42
C VAL A 65 24.22 18.28 -13.94
N TYR A 66 24.99 18.90 -13.05
CA TYR A 66 24.88 18.62 -11.61
C TYR A 66 23.51 19.00 -11.04
N VAL A 67 22.95 20.15 -11.44
CA VAL A 67 21.60 20.56 -11.04
C VAL A 67 20.55 19.57 -11.59
N ALA A 68 20.68 19.16 -12.85
CA ALA A 68 19.78 18.18 -13.46
C ALA A 68 19.86 16.82 -12.75
N ALA A 69 21.05 16.36 -12.39
CA ALA A 69 21.25 15.11 -11.66
C ALA A 69 20.72 15.18 -10.21
N ALA A 70 20.66 16.36 -9.60
CA ALA A 70 20.05 16.54 -8.27
C ALA A 70 18.51 16.54 -8.32
N LEU A 71 17.91 16.85 -9.47
CA LEU A 71 16.45 17.00 -9.62
C LEU A 71 15.64 15.78 -9.17
N PRO A 72 15.98 14.51 -9.53
CA PRO A 72 15.24 13.34 -9.06
C PRO A 72 15.22 13.22 -7.53
N VAL A 73 16.31 13.60 -6.85
CA VAL A 73 16.40 13.59 -5.38
C VAL A 73 15.50 14.66 -4.78
N VAL A 74 15.52 15.88 -5.34
CA VAL A 74 14.65 16.98 -4.90
C VAL A 74 13.18 16.61 -5.07
N VAL A 75 12.80 16.01 -6.21
CA VAL A 75 11.43 15.54 -6.45
C VAL A 75 11.03 14.47 -5.42
N ALA A 76 11.90 13.49 -5.13
CA ALA A 76 11.63 12.47 -4.13
C ALA A 76 11.40 13.07 -2.73
N LEU A 77 12.20 14.05 -2.33
CA LEU A 77 12.04 14.76 -1.06
C LEU A 77 10.75 15.58 -1.00
N ALA A 78 10.43 16.32 -2.06
CA ALA A 78 9.20 17.08 -2.16
C ALA A 78 7.97 16.17 -2.06
N VAL A 79 7.95 15.06 -2.81
CA VAL A 79 6.87 14.06 -2.73
C VAL A 79 6.78 13.50 -1.32
N HIS A 80 7.90 13.12 -0.69
CA HIS A 80 7.89 12.62 0.68
C HIS A 80 7.25 13.60 1.67
N ALA A 81 7.53 14.90 1.54
CA ALA A 81 6.92 15.94 2.36
C ALA A 81 5.39 15.99 2.18
N THR A 82 4.88 15.85 0.95
CA THR A 82 3.43 15.79 0.69
C THR A 82 2.73 14.59 1.34
N LEU A 83 3.50 13.55 1.69
CA LEU A 83 2.98 12.32 2.32
C LEU A 83 3.02 12.36 3.86
N ALA A 84 3.40 13.48 4.47
CA ALA A 84 3.45 13.62 5.93
C ALA A 84 2.10 13.32 6.62
N GLY A 85 0.98 13.63 5.97
CA GLY A 85 -0.38 13.37 6.47
C GLY A 85 -0.92 11.95 6.26
N ALA A 86 -0.13 11.03 5.70
CA ALA A 86 -0.59 9.68 5.36
C ALA A 86 -1.19 8.92 6.54
N ARG A 87 -0.55 8.99 7.72
CA ARG A 87 -1.03 8.32 8.94
C ARG A 87 -2.43 8.78 9.34
N GLY A 88 -2.66 10.09 9.34
CA GLY A 88 -3.96 10.66 9.70
C GLY A 88 -5.07 10.17 8.76
N ARG A 89 -4.79 10.09 7.45
CA ARG A 89 -5.74 9.57 6.46
C ARG A 89 -6.05 8.09 6.67
N VAL A 90 -5.04 7.26 6.93
CA VAL A 90 -5.24 5.83 7.21
C VAL A 90 -6.09 5.64 8.47
N ILE A 91 -5.78 6.37 9.55
CA ILE A 91 -6.56 6.29 10.79
C ILE A 91 -8.00 6.74 10.58
N ALA A 92 -8.21 7.85 9.86
CA ALA A 92 -9.55 8.34 9.57
C ALA A 92 -10.38 7.32 8.77
N TRP A 93 -9.76 6.67 7.79
CA TRP A 93 -10.39 5.59 7.03
C TRP A 93 -10.70 4.37 7.92
N LEU A 94 -9.74 3.90 8.72
CA LEU A 94 -9.95 2.77 9.64
C LEU A 94 -11.06 3.05 10.67
N ALA A 95 -11.11 4.27 11.21
CA ALA A 95 -12.12 4.68 12.17
C ALA A 95 -13.54 4.78 11.58
N SER A 96 -13.67 4.87 10.24
CA SER A 96 -14.97 4.90 9.56
C SER A 96 -15.55 3.51 9.27
N LEU A 97 -14.79 2.44 9.49
CA LEU A 97 -15.24 1.08 9.19
C LEU A 97 -16.21 0.55 10.26
N PRO A 98 -17.20 -0.29 9.89
CA PRO A 98 -18.17 -0.86 10.83
C PRO A 98 -17.55 -1.94 11.73
N PHE A 99 -16.41 -2.50 11.34
CA PHE A 99 -15.63 -3.49 12.08
C PHE A 99 -14.17 -3.03 12.23
N PRO A 100 -13.45 -3.51 13.26
CA PRO A 100 -12.04 -3.20 13.43
C PRO A 100 -11.19 -3.91 12.36
N LEU A 101 -10.25 -3.18 11.76
CA LEU A 101 -9.25 -3.71 10.85
C LEU A 101 -7.85 -3.52 11.45
N GLN A 102 -7.20 -4.64 11.78
CA GLN A 102 -5.98 -4.73 12.55
C GLN A 102 -4.74 -5.01 11.70
N ASN A 103 -3.56 -4.73 12.27
CA ASN A 103 -2.24 -5.01 11.68
C ASN A 103 -1.99 -4.37 10.31
N MET A 104 -2.49 -3.15 10.08
CA MET A 104 -2.25 -2.42 8.82
C MET A 104 -0.76 -2.13 8.56
N ASN A 105 0.08 -2.22 9.59
CA ASN A 105 1.52 -2.11 9.45
C ASN A 105 2.11 -3.19 8.55
N GLY A 106 1.60 -4.43 8.61
CA GLY A 106 2.02 -5.51 7.72
C GLY A 106 1.80 -5.13 6.26
N LEU A 107 0.61 -4.63 5.94
CA LEU A 107 0.24 -4.19 4.60
C LEU A 107 1.12 -3.03 4.11
N LEU A 108 1.24 -1.98 4.92
CA LEU A 108 1.94 -0.75 4.55
C LEU A 108 3.47 -0.93 4.46
N ASN A 109 4.02 -1.95 5.12
CA ASN A 109 5.42 -2.33 4.93
C ASN A 109 5.63 -3.34 3.79
N GLY A 110 4.57 -3.76 3.11
CA GLY A 110 4.62 -4.69 1.98
C GLY A 110 4.76 -6.16 2.36
N VAL A 111 4.61 -6.50 3.65
CA VAL A 111 4.73 -7.89 4.14
C VAL A 111 3.38 -8.59 4.10
N GLY A 112 2.31 -7.86 4.42
CA GLY A 112 0.96 -8.42 4.42
C GLY A 112 0.51 -8.71 2.99
N GLN A 113 0.06 -9.93 2.74
CA GLN A 113 -0.42 -10.39 1.44
C GLN A 113 -1.84 -10.95 1.50
N ASP A 114 -2.33 -11.24 2.70
CA ASP A 114 -3.59 -11.90 2.94
C ASP A 114 -4.40 -11.13 4.00
N LEU A 115 -5.71 -11.35 4.02
CA LEU A 115 -6.63 -10.84 5.03
C LEU A 115 -7.29 -12.01 5.73
N VAL A 116 -7.30 -11.99 7.05
CA VAL A 116 -8.11 -12.91 7.85
C VAL A 116 -9.33 -12.15 8.33
N VAL A 117 -10.52 -12.69 8.03
CA VAL A 117 -11.81 -12.11 8.38
C VAL A 117 -12.49 -13.07 9.36
N ALA A 118 -12.68 -12.63 10.59
CA ALA A 118 -13.47 -13.36 11.57
C ALA A 118 -14.91 -12.87 11.55
N PHE A 119 -15.84 -13.81 11.48
CA PHE A 119 -17.27 -13.55 11.57
C PHE A 119 -17.74 -13.77 13.02
N ARG A 120 -18.90 -13.21 13.39
CA ARG A 120 -19.54 -13.46 14.69
C ARG A 120 -20.48 -14.67 14.66
N ASP A 121 -20.87 -15.04 13.44
CA ASP A 121 -21.80 -16.10 13.10
C ASP A 121 -21.20 -16.82 11.87
N LEU A 122 -21.98 -17.72 11.26
CA LEU A 122 -21.54 -18.51 10.12
C LEU A 122 -21.01 -17.64 8.95
N PRO A 123 -19.78 -17.89 8.44
CA PRO A 123 -19.25 -17.20 7.28
C PRO A 123 -20.06 -17.53 6.01
N PRO A 124 -19.99 -16.69 4.96
CA PRO A 124 -20.54 -17.04 3.66
C PRO A 124 -19.81 -18.26 3.08
N THR A 125 -20.47 -18.98 2.16
CA THR A 125 -19.81 -20.08 1.45
C THR A 125 -18.67 -19.56 0.56
N ARG A 126 -17.69 -20.43 0.31
CA ARG A 126 -16.52 -20.13 -0.54
C ARG A 126 -16.94 -19.61 -1.91
N GLU A 127 -17.93 -20.23 -2.53
CA GLU A 127 -18.42 -19.87 -3.86
C GLU A 127 -19.04 -18.47 -3.86
N ALA A 128 -19.88 -18.17 -2.86
CA ALA A 128 -20.54 -16.88 -2.74
C ALA A 128 -19.54 -15.74 -2.46
N LEU A 129 -18.54 -16.00 -1.61
CA LEU A 129 -17.49 -15.02 -1.32
C LEU A 129 -16.57 -14.80 -2.51
N ASN A 130 -16.12 -15.87 -3.18
CA ASN A 130 -15.25 -15.76 -4.35
C ASN A 130 -15.93 -15.00 -5.50
N ALA A 131 -17.23 -15.22 -5.73
CA ALA A 131 -17.97 -14.46 -6.74
C ALA A 131 -17.90 -12.94 -6.50
N ARG A 132 -17.98 -12.48 -5.23
CA ARG A 132 -17.83 -11.05 -4.88
C ARG A 132 -16.38 -10.58 -4.96
N LEU A 133 -15.41 -11.43 -4.61
CA LEU A 133 -13.98 -11.06 -4.67
C LEU A 133 -13.49 -10.92 -6.11
N GLU A 134 -13.95 -11.78 -7.02
CA GLU A 134 -13.61 -11.72 -8.45
C GLU A 134 -14.08 -10.42 -9.12
N GLU A 135 -15.18 -9.82 -8.65
CA GLU A 135 -15.63 -8.50 -9.09
C GLU A 135 -14.64 -7.38 -8.73
N VAL A 136 -13.91 -7.53 -7.61
CA VAL A 136 -12.84 -6.61 -7.25
C VAL A 136 -11.64 -6.83 -8.15
N ASP A 137 -11.20 -8.09 -8.27
CA ASP A 137 -10.11 -8.55 -9.14
C ASP A 137 -10.03 -10.08 -9.19
N PRO A 138 -9.68 -10.70 -10.35
CA PRO A 138 -9.60 -12.16 -10.49
C PRO A 138 -8.51 -12.82 -9.63
N ASP A 139 -7.50 -12.08 -9.19
CA ASP A 139 -6.45 -12.63 -8.31
C ASP A 139 -6.84 -12.57 -6.81
N CYS A 140 -8.04 -12.07 -6.48
CA CYS A 140 -8.59 -12.05 -5.14
C CYS A 140 -9.49 -13.28 -4.91
N PHE A 141 -9.12 -14.16 -3.99
CA PHE A 141 -9.89 -15.37 -3.71
C PHE A 141 -9.70 -15.86 -2.27
N THR A 142 -10.61 -16.69 -1.83
CA THR A 142 -10.58 -17.35 -0.52
C THR A 142 -9.57 -18.50 -0.52
N LEU A 143 -8.64 -18.47 0.41
CA LEU A 143 -7.64 -19.53 0.63
C LEU A 143 -8.24 -20.63 1.49
N GLU A 144 -8.67 -20.27 2.69
CA GLU A 144 -9.14 -21.18 3.74
C GLU A 144 -10.41 -20.62 4.38
N ILE A 145 -11.33 -21.52 4.73
CA ILE A 145 -12.50 -21.23 5.57
C ILE A 145 -12.38 -22.19 6.74
N ASP A 146 -12.17 -21.64 7.93
CA ASP A 146 -12.20 -22.38 9.18
C ASP A 146 -13.55 -22.14 9.84
N GLU A 147 -14.44 -23.12 9.70
CA GLU A 147 -15.80 -23.06 10.25
C GLU A 147 -15.80 -23.25 11.78
N GLU A 148 -14.74 -23.82 12.38
CA GLU A 148 -14.68 -24.03 13.84
C GLU A 148 -14.45 -22.72 14.59
N VAL A 149 -13.67 -21.80 13.99
CA VAL A 149 -13.41 -20.46 14.55
C VAL A 149 -14.07 -19.33 13.74
N GLU A 150 -14.88 -19.67 12.75
CA GLU A 150 -15.61 -18.73 11.88
C GLU A 150 -14.68 -17.72 11.18
N GLU A 151 -13.50 -18.18 10.77
CA GLU A 151 -12.49 -17.36 10.09
C GLU A 151 -12.38 -17.70 8.60
N VAL A 152 -12.14 -16.66 7.80
CA VAL A 152 -11.88 -16.80 6.37
C VAL A 152 -10.60 -16.09 6.01
N GLU A 153 -9.68 -16.79 5.35
CA GLU A 153 -8.45 -16.22 4.82
C GLU A 153 -8.62 -15.87 3.33
N ILE A 154 -8.32 -14.62 2.98
CA ILE A 154 -8.51 -14.04 1.65
C ILE A 154 -7.16 -13.59 1.10
N ARG A 155 -6.83 -14.04 -0.11
CA ARG A 155 -5.67 -13.58 -0.87
C ARG A 155 -5.94 -12.20 -1.47
N ILE A 156 -5.03 -11.24 -1.31
CA ILE A 156 -5.20 -9.89 -1.89
C ILE A 156 -4.90 -9.86 -3.40
N GLY A 157 -4.03 -10.74 -3.91
CA GLY A 157 -3.83 -10.87 -5.37
C GLY A 157 -2.97 -9.77 -6.00
N VAL A 158 -1.91 -9.32 -5.33
CA VAL A 158 -0.96 -8.35 -5.90
C VAL A 158 0.46 -8.91 -5.90
N LEU A 159 0.99 -9.12 -7.10
CA LEU A 159 2.37 -9.55 -7.34
C LEU A 159 3.38 -8.49 -6.89
N ASP A 160 4.42 -8.94 -6.19
CA ASP A 160 5.52 -8.08 -5.75
C ASP A 160 6.42 -7.68 -6.93
N SER A 161 6.72 -6.40 -7.04
CA SER A 161 7.75 -5.91 -7.97
C SER A 161 9.07 -5.72 -7.25
N LYS A 162 10.11 -6.44 -7.67
CA LYS A 162 11.48 -6.23 -7.14
C LYS A 162 12.10 -4.90 -7.59
N LEU A 163 11.66 -4.38 -8.73
CA LEU A 163 12.17 -3.13 -9.31
C LEU A 163 11.45 -1.89 -8.78
N ASN A 164 10.21 -2.03 -8.30
CA ASN A 164 9.41 -0.95 -7.74
C ASN A 164 8.49 -1.48 -6.63
N PRO A 165 9.06 -1.87 -5.48
CA PRO A 165 8.29 -2.42 -4.35
C PRO A 165 7.24 -1.45 -3.84
N THR A 166 7.49 -0.14 -3.95
CA THR A 166 6.53 0.88 -3.51
C THR A 166 5.24 0.83 -4.33
N ARG A 167 5.33 0.56 -5.64
CA ARG A 167 4.17 0.42 -6.51
C ARG A 167 3.31 -0.80 -6.14
N SER A 168 3.92 -1.96 -5.93
CA SER A 168 3.16 -3.16 -5.52
C SER A 168 2.51 -2.95 -4.15
N ASN A 169 3.19 -2.31 -3.21
CA ASN A 169 2.60 -2.00 -1.90
C ASN A 169 1.41 -1.03 -2.02
N TYR A 170 1.51 -0.01 -2.89
CA TYR A 170 0.39 0.90 -3.14
C TYR A 170 -0.79 0.20 -3.80
N GLN A 171 -0.55 -0.66 -4.79
CA GLN A 171 -1.60 -1.47 -5.41
C GLN A 171 -2.28 -2.37 -4.39
N ARG A 172 -1.51 -2.98 -3.48
CA ARG A 172 -2.05 -3.82 -2.41
C ARG A 172 -2.89 -3.00 -1.42
N TYR A 173 -2.42 -1.83 -1.02
CA TYR A 173 -3.18 -0.91 -0.19
C TYR A 173 -4.52 -0.54 -0.83
N LEU A 174 -4.52 -0.13 -2.11
CA LEU A 174 -5.75 0.15 -2.86
C LEU A 174 -6.66 -1.07 -2.94
N ARG A 175 -6.10 -2.26 -3.21
CA ARG A 175 -6.89 -3.49 -3.33
C ARG A 175 -7.58 -3.83 -2.02
N VAL A 176 -6.89 -3.71 -0.87
CA VAL A 176 -7.52 -3.88 0.45
C VAL A 176 -8.62 -2.85 0.67
N GLN A 177 -8.41 -1.58 0.31
CA GLN A 177 -9.48 -0.58 0.43
C GLN A 177 -10.72 -0.95 -0.39
N ARG A 178 -10.52 -1.49 -1.61
CA ARG A 178 -11.61 -1.97 -2.47
C ARG A 178 -12.30 -3.21 -1.90
N ILE A 179 -11.54 -4.24 -1.51
CA ILE A 179 -12.10 -5.44 -0.85
C ILE A 179 -12.94 -5.04 0.37
N VAL A 180 -12.42 -4.14 1.21
CA VAL A 180 -13.14 -3.67 2.38
C VAL A 180 -14.43 -2.93 1.99
N ALA A 181 -14.36 -1.98 1.07
CA ALA A 181 -15.49 -1.12 0.73
C ALA A 181 -16.56 -1.83 -0.12
N GLU A 182 -16.14 -2.63 -1.10
CA GLU A 182 -16.99 -3.27 -2.11
C GLU A 182 -17.50 -4.64 -1.64
N VAL A 183 -16.73 -5.37 -0.81
CA VAL A 183 -17.08 -6.73 -0.36
C VAL A 183 -17.40 -6.76 1.12
N LEU A 184 -16.44 -6.43 1.99
CA LEU A 184 -16.58 -6.72 3.43
C LEU A 184 -17.59 -5.81 4.14
N VAL A 185 -17.67 -4.52 3.77
CA VAL A 185 -18.64 -3.59 4.36
C VAL A 185 -20.09 -4.00 4.02
N PRO A 186 -20.45 -4.27 2.74
CA PRO A 186 -21.76 -4.83 2.41
C PRO A 186 -21.99 -6.19 3.08
N LEU A 187 -20.99 -7.07 3.04
CA LEU A 187 -21.08 -8.41 3.61
C LEU A 187 -21.34 -8.37 5.12
N HIS A 188 -20.82 -7.37 5.85
CA HIS A 188 -21.07 -7.21 7.29
C HIS A 188 -22.55 -7.07 7.65
N ALA A 189 -23.40 -6.59 6.73
CA ALA A 189 -24.84 -6.50 6.95
C ALA A 189 -25.55 -7.87 6.88
N GLU A 190 -24.99 -8.81 6.11
CA GLU A 190 -25.52 -10.15 5.90
C GLU A 190 -24.88 -11.18 6.86
N HIS A 191 -23.56 -11.08 7.03
CA HIS A 191 -22.71 -11.91 7.86
C HIS A 191 -21.87 -11.02 8.78
N PRO A 192 -22.29 -10.80 10.03
CA PRO A 192 -21.64 -9.83 10.92
C PRO A 192 -20.16 -10.12 11.18
N ILE A 193 -19.28 -9.37 10.53
CA ILE A 193 -17.83 -9.41 10.75
C ILE A 193 -17.46 -8.94 12.17
N GLN A 194 -16.67 -9.74 12.89
CA GLN A 194 -16.13 -9.41 14.21
C GLN A 194 -14.87 -8.54 14.10
N TRP A 195 -13.92 -8.94 13.26
CA TRP A 195 -12.69 -8.20 12.97
C TRP A 195 -12.07 -8.65 11.65
N VAL A 196 -11.21 -7.79 11.10
CA VAL A 196 -10.35 -8.10 9.95
C VAL A 196 -8.90 -7.89 10.38
N ARG A 197 -8.00 -8.77 9.98
CA ARG A 197 -6.56 -8.65 10.29
C ARG A 197 -5.74 -8.88 9.03
N VAL A 198 -4.80 -7.98 8.76
CA VAL A 198 -3.81 -8.21 7.70
C VAL A 198 -2.80 -9.26 8.17
N ARG A 199 -2.50 -10.24 7.31
CA ARG A 199 -1.46 -11.25 7.51
C ARG A 199 -0.35 -11.10 6.48
#